data_AF-A0A4P8XLR7-F1
#
_entry.id   AF-A0A4P8XLR7-F1
#
_cell.length_a   1.000
_cell.length_b   1.000
_cell.length_c   1.000
_cell.angle_alpha   90.00
_cell.angle_beta   90.00
_cell.angle_gamma   90.00
#
_symmetry.space_group_name_H-M   'P 1'
#
loop_
_entity.id
_entity.type
_entity.pdbx_description
1 polymer ?
#
loop_
_entity_poly.entity_id
_entity_poly.type
_entity_poly.pdbx_seq_one_letter_code
_entity_poly.pdbx_strand_id
1 'polypeptide(L)'
;MNKSKELERFVEQLFAGRRSTPAVEELKYEILTNLEDKVRDYVEQGVSDAEAIAAATRDLDSIEPFLEEDGRQPTNLSSLARDLLQHGLLLLLLACIVTLPARLSYSGSMLHNVLLLLAGILGAGYVVYAIVEPRRSAIIVNIPVKLLSAISRWTWLLWGAWLAVVTGFALLLRFGSDLWFGRGLFFSGPYELYALAMELLAPLAAICIPLLVGRARRRVSLYEVSRP
;
A
#
# COMPACT_ATOMS: atom_id res chain seq x y z
N MET A 1 20.33 4.84 -46.00
CA MET A 1 20.04 3.99 -44.81
C MET A 1 18.73 4.50 -44.22
N ASN A 2 17.77 3.65 -43.89
CA ASN A 2 16.41 4.13 -43.59
C ASN A 2 16.35 4.71 -42.16
N LYS A 3 16.27 6.05 -42.03
CA LYS A 3 16.34 6.79 -40.75
C LYS A 3 15.37 6.24 -39.69
N SER A 4 14.15 5.94 -40.12
CA SER A 4 13.08 5.38 -39.28
C SER A 4 13.49 4.03 -38.67
N LYS A 5 14.18 3.16 -39.42
CA LYS A 5 14.66 1.86 -38.89
C LYS A 5 15.76 1.99 -37.84
N GLU A 6 16.48 3.11 -37.82
CA GLU A 6 17.55 3.36 -36.85
C GLU A 6 16.98 3.92 -35.54
N LEU A 7 16.00 4.82 -35.63
CA LEU A 7 15.22 5.32 -34.48
C LEU A 7 14.37 4.23 -33.84
N GLU A 8 13.68 3.41 -34.64
CA GLU A 8 12.95 2.23 -34.15
C GLU A 8 13.88 1.31 -33.35
N ARG A 9 15.07 1.03 -33.86
CA ARG A 9 16.05 0.18 -33.16
C ARG A 9 16.52 0.81 -31.85
N PHE A 10 16.72 2.13 -31.83
CA PHE A 10 17.12 2.85 -30.63
C PHE A 10 16.02 2.81 -29.55
N VAL A 11 14.76 3.07 -29.93
CA VAL A 11 13.62 2.96 -28.99
C VAL A 11 13.45 1.52 -28.51
N GLU A 12 13.58 0.53 -29.38
CA GLU A 12 13.54 -0.88 -28.97
C GLU A 12 14.67 -1.23 -27.98
N GLN A 13 15.86 -0.64 -28.15
CA GLN A 13 16.97 -0.80 -27.21
C GLN A 13 16.72 -0.08 -25.87
N LEU A 14 16.11 1.10 -25.89
CA LEU A 14 15.75 1.86 -24.68
C LEU A 14 14.77 1.08 -23.77
N PHE A 15 13.88 0.31 -24.38
CA PHE A 15 12.93 -0.54 -23.68
C PHE A 15 13.40 -1.99 -23.54
N ALA A 16 14.63 -2.32 -23.95
CA ALA A 16 15.15 -3.68 -23.86
C ALA A 16 15.19 -4.15 -22.41
N GLY A 17 14.57 -5.30 -22.14
CA GLY A 17 14.46 -5.86 -20.78
C GLY A 17 13.18 -5.47 -20.01
N ARG A 18 12.34 -4.58 -20.57
CA ARG A 18 11.00 -4.26 -20.04
C ARG A 18 9.94 -5.17 -20.68
N ARG A 19 8.84 -5.39 -19.95
CA ARG A 19 7.74 -6.22 -20.44
C ARG A 19 6.88 -5.39 -21.39
N SER A 20 6.71 -5.84 -22.63
CA SER A 20 5.79 -5.22 -23.59
C SER A 20 4.35 -5.33 -23.07
N THR A 21 3.81 -4.20 -22.61
CA THR A 21 2.40 -4.01 -22.25
C THR A 21 1.79 -2.98 -23.22
N PRO A 22 0.46 -2.92 -23.39
CA PRO A 22 -0.15 -1.94 -24.29
C PRO A 22 0.28 -0.50 -24.00
N ALA A 23 0.42 -0.13 -22.72
CA ALA A 23 0.93 1.18 -22.31
C ALA A 23 2.41 1.39 -22.67
N VAL A 24 3.23 0.35 -22.61
CA VAL A 24 4.64 0.41 -23.04
C VAL A 24 4.74 0.53 -24.55
N GLU A 25 3.90 -0.16 -25.33
CA GLU A 25 3.89 -0.04 -26.79
C GLU A 25 3.30 1.29 -27.27
N GLU A 26 2.28 1.81 -26.59
CA GLU A 26 1.76 3.16 -26.83
C GLU A 26 2.85 4.21 -26.56
N LEU A 27 3.57 4.07 -25.45
CA LEU A 27 4.67 4.98 -25.11
C LEU A 27 5.86 4.84 -26.08
N LYS A 28 6.20 3.63 -26.53
CA LYS A 28 7.20 3.41 -27.58
C LYS A 28 6.80 4.13 -28.87
N TYR A 29 5.54 3.98 -29.28
CA TYR A 29 5.01 4.61 -30.49
C TYR A 29 5.02 6.14 -30.37
N GLU A 30 4.64 6.67 -29.22
CA GLU A 30 4.67 8.11 -28.93
C GLU A 30 6.10 8.67 -28.96
N ILE A 31 7.03 8.00 -28.28
CA ILE A 31 8.44 8.38 -28.25
C ILE A 31 9.05 8.30 -29.66
N LEU A 32 8.76 7.23 -30.41
CA LEU A 32 9.24 7.07 -31.77
C LEU A 32 8.72 8.19 -32.67
N THR A 33 7.43 8.50 -32.61
CA THR A 33 6.80 9.55 -33.41
C THR A 33 7.42 10.91 -33.08
N ASN A 34 7.59 11.22 -31.80
CA ASN A 34 8.23 12.46 -31.34
C ASN A 34 9.70 12.57 -31.79
N LEU A 35 10.42 11.45 -31.80
CA LEU A 35 11.80 11.39 -32.31
C LEU A 35 11.86 11.62 -33.82
N GLU A 36 10.98 10.98 -34.58
CA GLU A 36 10.90 11.15 -36.02
C GLU A 36 10.58 12.59 -36.40
N ASP A 37 9.66 13.24 -35.66
CA ASP A 37 9.32 14.64 -35.85
C ASP A 37 10.53 15.55 -35.54
N LYS A 38 11.24 15.32 -34.43
CA LYS A 38 12.47 16.09 -34.11
C LYS A 38 13.56 15.92 -35.16
N VAL A 39 13.79 14.70 -35.64
CA VAL A 39 14.80 14.45 -36.68
C VAL A 39 14.41 15.15 -37.98
N ARG A 40 13.12 15.17 -38.33
CA ARG A 40 12.63 15.92 -39.49
C ARG A 40 12.93 17.41 -39.36
N ASP A 41 12.66 18.00 -38.19
CA ASP A 41 12.93 19.42 -37.93
C ASP A 41 14.43 19.76 -38.08
N TYR A 42 15.32 18.90 -37.58
CA TYR A 42 16.77 19.09 -37.72
C TYR A 42 17.25 18.97 -39.18
N VAL A 43 16.68 18.04 -39.94
CA VAL A 43 17.00 17.88 -41.37
C VAL A 43 16.49 19.08 -42.17
N GLU A 44 15.32 19.62 -41.85
CA GLU A 44 14.78 20.85 -42.46
C GLU A 44 15.66 22.08 -42.15
N GLN A 45 16.35 22.08 -41.02
CA GLN A 45 17.37 23.08 -40.65
C GLN A 45 18.71 22.86 -41.37
N GLY A 46 18.81 21.88 -42.26
CA GLY A 46 20.00 21.61 -43.07
C GLY A 46 21.07 20.77 -42.37
N VAL A 47 20.75 20.16 -41.23
CA VAL A 47 21.65 19.23 -40.52
C VAL A 47 21.70 17.90 -41.28
N SER A 48 22.87 17.27 -41.32
CA SER A 48 23.02 15.97 -41.96
C SER A 48 22.24 14.89 -41.22
N ASP A 49 21.72 13.90 -41.94
CA ASP A 49 20.84 12.87 -41.41
C ASP A 49 21.43 12.12 -40.19
N ALA A 50 22.73 11.82 -40.22
CA ALA A 50 23.42 11.11 -39.14
C ALA A 50 23.58 11.99 -37.89
N GLU A 51 23.83 13.29 -38.07
CA GLU A 51 23.97 14.25 -36.98
C GLU A 51 22.61 14.62 -36.38
N ALA A 52 21.55 14.67 -37.18
CA ALA A 52 20.19 14.92 -36.74
C ALA A 52 19.67 13.78 -35.84
N ILE A 53 19.93 12.52 -36.20
CA ILE A 53 19.60 11.36 -35.38
C ILE A 53 20.39 11.40 -34.06
N ALA A 54 21.70 11.63 -34.12
CA ALA A 54 22.55 11.71 -32.93
C ALA A 54 22.19 12.89 -32.00
N ALA A 55 21.69 14.00 -32.56
CA ALA A 55 21.21 15.13 -31.78
C ALA A 55 19.85 14.82 -31.13
N ALA A 56 18.92 14.21 -31.86
CA ALA A 56 17.59 13.87 -31.35
C ALA A 56 17.62 12.80 -30.25
N THR A 57 18.54 11.83 -30.34
CA THR A 57 18.68 10.76 -29.34
C THR A 57 19.49 11.17 -28.10
N ARG A 58 20.37 12.19 -28.21
CA ARG A 58 21.17 12.69 -27.08
C ARG A 58 20.32 13.30 -25.96
N ASP A 59 19.20 13.94 -26.32
CA ASP A 59 18.26 14.48 -25.34
C ASP A 59 17.36 13.40 -24.71
N LEU A 60 17.48 12.14 -25.15
CA LEU A 60 16.62 11.03 -24.73
C LEU A 60 17.17 10.22 -23.55
N ASP A 61 18.46 10.37 -23.22
CA ASP A 61 19.09 9.75 -22.03
C ASP A 61 18.45 10.24 -20.71
N SER A 62 17.52 11.20 -20.77
CA SER A 62 16.72 11.69 -19.65
C SER A 62 15.24 11.24 -19.69
N ILE A 63 14.87 10.16 -20.39
CA ILE A 63 13.48 9.64 -20.44
C ILE A 63 13.12 8.67 -19.30
N GLU A 64 14.10 8.24 -18.49
CA GLU A 64 13.84 7.52 -17.22
C GLU A 64 12.69 8.12 -16.37
N PRO A 65 12.52 9.46 -16.25
CA PRO A 65 11.42 10.09 -15.52
C PRO A 65 10.03 9.99 -16.18
N PHE A 66 9.94 9.86 -17.51
CA PHE A 66 8.67 9.73 -18.23
C PHE A 66 8.18 8.28 -18.28
N LEU A 67 9.11 7.32 -18.17
CA LEU A 67 8.81 5.90 -18.05
C LEU A 67 8.18 5.51 -16.69
N GLU A 68 8.23 6.42 -15.71
CA GLU A 68 7.66 6.27 -14.37
C GLU A 68 6.20 6.77 -14.25
N GLU A 69 5.64 7.40 -15.29
CA GLU A 69 4.38 8.17 -15.19
C GLU A 69 3.13 7.36 -14.79
N ASP A 70 3.16 6.03 -14.93
CA ASP A 70 2.04 5.17 -14.56
C ASP A 70 1.92 4.90 -13.05
N GLY A 71 2.89 5.33 -12.23
CA GLY A 71 2.86 5.20 -10.78
C GLY A 71 2.71 3.76 -10.28
N ARG A 72 3.14 2.79 -11.10
CA ARG A 72 3.08 1.34 -10.85
C ARG A 72 4.48 0.83 -10.61
N GLN A 73 4.81 0.52 -9.36
CA GLN A 73 6.15 0.11 -8.98
C GLN A 73 6.31 -1.42 -9.04
N PRO A 74 7.35 -1.96 -9.71
CA PRO A 74 7.65 -3.39 -9.72
C PRO A 74 8.14 -3.79 -8.33
N THR A 75 7.26 -4.41 -7.55
CA THR A 75 7.53 -4.77 -6.15
C THR A 75 7.68 -6.27 -6.01
N ASN A 76 8.68 -6.70 -5.24
CA ASN A 76 8.78 -8.10 -4.85
C ASN A 76 7.66 -8.47 -3.85
N LEU A 77 6.62 -9.15 -4.35
CA LEU A 77 5.44 -9.49 -3.58
C LEU A 77 5.74 -10.46 -2.43
N SER A 78 6.67 -11.40 -2.61
CA SER A 78 6.98 -12.37 -1.54
C SER A 78 7.70 -11.73 -0.37
N SER A 79 8.64 -10.81 -0.65
CA SER A 79 9.29 -10.01 0.39
C SER A 79 8.31 -9.08 1.10
N LEU A 80 7.43 -8.41 0.35
CA LEU A 80 6.40 -7.53 0.91
C LEU A 80 5.38 -8.32 1.76
N ALA A 81 4.89 -9.45 1.28
CA ALA A 81 3.93 -10.30 1.99
C ALA A 81 4.53 -10.82 3.30
N ARG A 82 5.80 -11.25 3.29
CA ARG A 82 6.49 -11.69 4.50
C ARG A 82 6.62 -10.58 5.53
N ASP A 83 7.04 -9.39 5.10
CA ASP A 83 7.17 -8.23 6.01
C ASP A 83 5.81 -7.86 6.62
N LEU A 84 4.75 -7.83 5.80
CA LEU A 84 3.40 -7.52 6.25
C LEU A 84 2.83 -8.57 7.20
N LEU A 85 3.05 -9.85 6.92
CA LEU A 85 2.53 -10.94 7.73
C LEU A 85 3.25 -11.03 9.08
N GLN A 86 4.56 -10.80 9.10
CA GLN A 86 5.34 -10.68 10.33
C GLN A 86 4.89 -9.48 11.17
N HIS A 87 4.76 -8.29 10.57
CA HIS A 87 4.32 -7.10 11.28
C HIS A 87 2.86 -7.21 11.75
N GLY A 88 2.00 -7.86 10.97
CA GLY A 88 0.62 -8.14 11.36
C GLY A 88 0.54 -9.05 12.57
N LEU A 89 1.37 -10.09 12.59
CA LEU A 89 1.47 -10.97 13.76
C LEU A 89 1.93 -10.21 15.00
N LEU A 90 2.94 -9.35 14.88
CA LEU A 90 3.40 -8.52 16.00
C LEU A 90 2.32 -7.58 16.52
N LEU A 91 1.61 -6.87 15.63
CA LEU A 91 0.52 -5.98 16.01
C LEU A 91 -0.62 -6.73 16.68
N LEU A 92 -0.94 -7.93 16.18
CA LEU A 92 -2.01 -8.76 16.71
C LEU A 92 -1.65 -9.35 18.08
N LEU A 93 -0.40 -9.79 18.28
CA LEU A 93 0.10 -10.22 19.58
C LEU A 93 0.10 -9.06 20.59
N LEU A 94 0.49 -7.86 20.17
CA LEU A 94 0.40 -6.68 21.01
C LEU A 94 -1.06 -6.39 21.41
N ALA A 95 -1.99 -6.47 20.46
CA ALA A 95 -3.42 -6.34 20.75
C ALA A 95 -3.92 -7.41 21.73
N CYS A 96 -3.44 -8.66 21.63
CA CYS A 96 -3.76 -9.71 22.59
C CYS A 96 -3.27 -9.36 24.01
N ILE A 97 -2.06 -8.81 24.16
CA ILE A 97 -1.52 -8.40 25.47
C ILE A 97 -2.36 -7.27 26.06
N VAL A 98 -2.68 -6.24 25.26
CA VAL A 98 -3.46 -5.09 25.70
C VAL A 98 -4.89 -5.47 26.07
N THR A 99 -5.46 -6.51 25.43
CA THR A 99 -6.82 -7.00 25.72
C THR A 99 -6.89 -8.04 26.84
N LEU A 100 -5.77 -8.39 27.49
CA LEU A 100 -5.77 -9.32 28.63
C LEU A 100 -6.68 -8.85 29.79
N PRO A 101 -6.64 -7.58 30.23
CA PRO A 101 -7.52 -7.10 31.29
C PRO A 101 -8.99 -7.28 30.90
N ALA A 102 -9.33 -7.00 29.65
CA ALA A 102 -10.70 -7.07 29.13
C ALA A 102 -11.37 -8.45 29.28
N ARG A 103 -10.59 -9.53 29.48
CA ARG A 103 -11.13 -10.88 29.73
C ARG A 103 -11.99 -11.00 30.99
N LEU A 104 -11.86 -10.07 31.94
CA LEU A 104 -12.70 -10.06 33.14
C LEU A 104 -14.19 -9.80 32.82
N SER A 105 -14.48 -9.25 31.64
CA SER A 105 -15.85 -9.04 31.13
C SER A 105 -16.18 -10.08 30.06
N TYR A 106 -17.44 -10.52 29.98
CA TYR A 106 -17.89 -11.50 28.99
C TYR A 106 -17.62 -11.04 27.54
N SER A 107 -17.98 -9.80 27.20
CA SER A 107 -17.74 -9.21 25.89
C SER A 107 -16.24 -9.09 25.56
N GLY A 108 -15.42 -8.68 26.53
CA GLY A 108 -13.97 -8.57 26.33
C GLY A 108 -13.28 -9.94 26.20
N SER A 109 -13.81 -10.99 26.85
CA SER A 109 -13.36 -12.37 26.66
C SER A 109 -13.63 -12.87 25.23
N MET A 110 -14.79 -12.55 24.66
CA MET A 110 -15.09 -12.87 23.26
C MET A 110 -14.11 -12.18 22.29
N LEU A 111 -13.88 -10.87 22.46
CA LEU A 111 -12.93 -10.11 21.64
C LEU A 111 -11.52 -10.73 21.73
N HIS A 112 -11.04 -11.01 22.94
CA HIS A 112 -9.73 -11.61 23.16
C HIS A 112 -9.60 -12.99 22.48
N ASN A 113 -10.62 -13.84 22.58
CA ASN A 113 -10.61 -15.16 21.94
C ASN A 113 -10.56 -15.05 20.41
N VAL A 114 -11.27 -14.08 19.81
CA VAL A 114 -11.21 -13.81 18.36
C VAL A 114 -9.82 -13.34 17.95
N LEU A 115 -9.21 -12.40 18.69
CA LEU A 115 -7.85 -11.94 18.43
C LEU A 115 -6.83 -13.08 18.53
N LEU A 116 -6.99 -13.96 19.51
CA LEU A 116 -6.12 -15.12 19.71
C LEU A 116 -6.26 -16.16 18.58
N LEU A 117 -7.49 -16.40 18.12
CA LEU A 117 -7.75 -17.26 16.97
C LEU A 117 -7.14 -16.68 15.70
N LEU A 118 -7.31 -15.38 15.45
CA LEU A 118 -6.67 -14.68 14.33
C LEU A 118 -5.15 -14.76 14.41
N ALA A 119 -4.56 -14.64 15.62
CA ALA A 119 -3.12 -14.77 15.82
C ALA A 119 -2.63 -16.17 15.50
N GLY A 120 -3.39 -17.19 15.90
CA GLY A 120 -3.14 -18.59 15.54
C GLY A 120 -3.19 -18.83 14.03
N ILE A 121 -4.23 -18.32 13.34
CA ILE A 121 -4.37 -18.46 11.88
C ILE A 121 -3.22 -17.75 11.16
N LEU A 122 -2.93 -16.50 11.53
CA LEU A 122 -1.88 -15.71 10.89
C LEU A 122 -0.49 -16.30 11.16
N GLY A 123 -0.25 -16.79 12.39
CA GLY A 123 0.98 -17.47 12.77
C GLY A 123 1.16 -18.81 12.05
N ALA A 124 0.11 -19.62 11.95
CA ALA A 124 0.13 -20.86 11.16
C ALA A 124 0.40 -20.55 9.67
N GLY A 125 -0.26 -19.53 9.13
CA GLY A 125 -0.03 -19.02 7.78
C GLY A 125 1.43 -18.59 7.58
N TYR A 126 2.03 -17.90 8.55
CA TYR A 126 3.45 -17.52 8.50
C TYR A 126 4.37 -18.74 8.45
N VAL A 127 4.14 -19.73 9.30
CA VAL A 127 4.97 -20.94 9.37
C VAL A 127 4.85 -21.75 8.08
N VAL A 128 3.62 -21.95 7.59
CA VAL A 128 3.39 -22.62 6.30
C VAL A 128 4.08 -21.86 5.18
N TYR A 129 3.93 -20.54 5.13
CA TYR A 129 4.61 -19.70 4.15
C TYR A 129 6.14 -19.88 4.26
N ALA A 130 6.72 -19.78 5.45
CA ALA A 130 8.16 -19.94 5.67
C ALA A 130 8.71 -21.32 5.27
N ILE A 131 7.94 -22.39 5.46
CA ILE A 131 8.33 -23.77 5.10
C ILE A 131 8.20 -24.00 3.58
N VAL A 132 7.21 -23.39 2.92
CA VAL A 132 6.95 -23.56 1.48
C VAL A 132 7.80 -22.63 0.60
N GLU A 133 8.32 -21.54 1.16
CA GLU A 133 9.09 -20.51 0.43
C GLU A 133 10.56 -20.83 0.05
N PRO A 134 11.24 -21.97 0.34
CA PRO A 134 12.68 -22.07 0.06
C PRO A 134 13.08 -21.95 -1.42
N ARG A 135 12.14 -21.93 -2.38
CA ARG A 135 12.44 -21.96 -3.83
C ARG A 135 11.48 -21.17 -4.74
N ARG A 136 10.61 -20.30 -4.23
CA ARG A 136 9.77 -19.48 -5.12
C ARG A 136 10.57 -18.27 -5.62
N SER A 137 10.70 -18.17 -6.95
CA SER A 137 11.22 -17.00 -7.63
C SER A 137 10.47 -15.74 -7.18
N ALA A 138 11.19 -14.63 -7.06
CA ALA A 138 10.62 -13.34 -6.69
C ALA A 138 9.43 -13.01 -7.62
N ILE A 139 8.22 -13.03 -7.08
CA ILE A 139 7.02 -12.67 -7.84
C ILE A 139 7.00 -11.14 -7.90
N ILE A 140 7.41 -10.59 -9.04
CA ILE A 140 7.39 -9.15 -9.29
C ILE A 140 5.98 -8.77 -9.75
N VAL A 141 5.30 -7.94 -8.97
CA VAL A 141 3.97 -7.40 -9.30
C VAL A 141 4.04 -5.89 -9.37
N ASN A 142 3.41 -5.33 -10.39
CA ASN A 142 3.28 -3.89 -10.56
C ASN A 142 2.13 -3.38 -9.69
N ILE A 143 2.45 -2.74 -8.57
CA ILE A 143 1.44 -2.23 -7.63
C ILE A 143 1.19 -0.74 -7.92
N PRO A 144 -0.07 -0.32 -8.17
CA PRO A 144 -0.40 1.09 -8.34
C PRO A 144 -0.27 1.84 -7.00
N VAL A 145 0.79 2.63 -6.86
CA VAL A 145 1.13 3.37 -5.63
C VAL A 145 0.08 4.43 -5.32
N LYS A 146 -0.50 5.07 -6.35
CA LYS A 146 -1.58 6.05 -6.23
C LYS A 146 -2.82 5.45 -5.55
N LEU A 147 -3.24 4.25 -5.96
CA LEU A 147 -4.37 3.54 -5.37
C LEU A 147 -4.09 3.16 -3.91
N LEU A 148 -2.90 2.65 -3.62
CA LEU A 148 -2.50 2.27 -2.26
C LEU A 148 -2.48 3.47 -1.30
N SER A 149 -2.08 4.66 -1.79
CA SER A 149 -2.13 5.90 -1.04
C SER A 149 -3.55 6.38 -0.73
N ALA A 150 -4.49 6.18 -1.67
CA ALA A 150 -5.90 6.49 -1.48
C ALA A 150 -6.53 5.53 -0.48
N ILE A 151 -6.29 4.23 -0.63
CA ILE A 151 -6.77 3.20 0.32
C ILE A 151 -6.28 3.52 1.73
N SER A 152 -4.99 3.81 1.93
CA SER A 152 -4.45 4.14 3.25
C SER A 152 -5.15 5.35 3.89
N ARG A 153 -5.42 6.41 3.13
CA ARG A 153 -6.17 7.59 3.64
C ARG A 153 -7.60 7.23 4.01
N TRP A 154 -8.31 6.53 3.13
CA TRP A 154 -9.68 6.12 3.37
C TRP A 154 -9.80 5.15 4.55
N THR A 155 -8.85 4.23 4.73
CA THR A 155 -8.83 3.33 5.89
C THR A 155 -8.72 4.11 7.20
N TRP A 156 -7.87 5.14 7.28
CA TRP A 156 -7.77 6.00 8.46
C TRP A 156 -9.06 6.79 8.71
N LEU A 157 -9.66 7.35 7.67
CA LEU A 157 -10.92 8.10 7.77
C LEU A 157 -12.08 7.20 8.21
N LEU A 158 -12.25 6.05 7.56
CA LEU A 158 -13.30 5.09 7.89
C LEU A 158 -13.11 4.53 9.29
N TRP A 159 -11.87 4.20 9.69
CA TRP A 159 -11.57 3.74 11.04
C TRP A 159 -11.89 4.82 12.09
N GLY A 160 -11.46 6.07 11.86
CA GLY A 160 -11.72 7.18 12.78
C GLY A 160 -13.21 7.49 12.89
N ALA A 161 -13.94 7.49 11.77
CA ALA A 161 -15.39 7.68 11.75
C ALA A 161 -16.13 6.54 12.47
N TRP A 162 -15.77 5.29 12.19
CA TRP A 162 -16.34 4.12 12.88
C TRP A 162 -16.08 4.18 14.39
N LEU A 163 -14.85 4.49 14.80
CA LEU A 163 -14.49 4.65 16.21
C LEU A 163 -15.34 5.74 16.86
N ALA A 164 -15.44 6.92 16.24
CA ALA A 164 -16.24 8.03 16.77
C ALA A 164 -17.72 7.65 16.93
N VAL A 165 -18.30 6.94 15.95
CA VAL A 165 -19.69 6.46 16.02
C VAL A 165 -19.87 5.45 17.14
N VAL A 166 -19.02 4.43 17.23
CA VAL A 166 -19.13 3.38 18.26
C VAL A 166 -18.94 3.95 19.66
N THR A 167 -17.90 4.77 19.86
CA THR A 167 -17.62 5.43 21.14
C THR A 167 -18.74 6.40 21.53
N GLY A 168 -19.21 7.21 20.58
CA GLY A 168 -20.32 8.15 20.80
C GLY A 168 -21.62 7.43 21.15
N PHE A 169 -21.94 6.35 20.46
CA PHE A 169 -23.12 5.54 20.73
C PHE A 169 -23.06 4.89 22.12
N ALA A 170 -21.92 4.32 22.52
CA ALA A 170 -21.72 3.77 23.86
C ALA A 170 -21.94 4.82 24.95
N LEU A 171 -21.38 6.02 24.78
CA LEU A 171 -21.57 7.14 25.71
C LEU A 171 -23.03 7.62 25.75
N LEU A 172 -23.70 7.70 24.60
CA LEU A 172 -25.10 8.12 24.50
C LEU A 172 -26.06 7.10 25.13
N LEU A 173 -25.84 5.80 24.93
CA LEU A 173 -26.67 4.78 25.57
C LEU A 173 -26.56 4.83 27.09
N ARG A 174 -25.34 5.11 27.58
CA ARG A 174 -25.04 5.01 29.00
C ARG A 174 -25.32 6.29 29.78
N PHE A 175 -25.07 7.44 29.17
CA PHE A 175 -25.22 8.75 29.80
C PHE A 175 -26.21 9.66 29.10
N GLY A 176 -26.81 9.26 27.97
CA GLY A 176 -27.68 10.13 27.18
C GLY A 176 -28.92 10.59 27.95
N SER A 177 -29.52 9.72 28.76
CA SER A 177 -30.63 10.08 29.65
C SER A 177 -30.18 11.09 30.72
N ASP A 178 -29.04 10.83 31.36
CA ASP A 178 -28.53 11.70 32.42
C ASP A 178 -28.06 13.05 31.89
N LEU A 179 -27.43 13.08 30.71
CA LEU A 179 -27.08 14.30 29.97
C LEU A 179 -28.33 15.09 29.58
N TRP A 180 -29.38 14.43 29.09
CA TRP A 180 -30.63 15.06 28.69
C TRP A 180 -31.39 15.67 29.87
N PHE A 181 -31.41 14.99 31.01
CA PHE A 181 -32.09 15.45 32.23
C PHE A 181 -31.18 16.21 33.20
N GLY A 182 -29.94 16.53 32.81
CA GLY A 182 -28.98 17.28 33.63
C GLY A 182 -28.61 16.60 34.95
N ARG A 183 -28.66 15.27 35.02
CA ARG A 183 -28.29 14.48 36.19
C ARG A 183 -26.77 14.33 36.28
N GLY A 184 -26.25 14.25 37.51
CA GLY A 184 -24.83 14.00 37.75
C GLY A 184 -24.40 12.62 37.25
N LEU A 185 -23.17 12.53 36.74
CA LEU A 185 -22.54 11.26 36.34
C LEU A 185 -22.10 10.53 37.61
N PHE A 186 -22.95 9.63 38.12
CA PHE A 186 -22.61 8.83 39.28
C PHE A 186 -22.12 7.44 38.83
N PHE A 187 -20.98 7.02 39.37
CA PHE A 187 -20.47 5.67 39.24
C PHE A 187 -20.81 4.91 40.52
N SER A 188 -21.59 3.85 40.41
CA SER A 188 -22.07 3.06 41.56
C SER A 188 -20.93 2.24 42.20
N GLY A 189 -19.80 2.09 41.51
CA GLY A 189 -18.61 1.43 42.03
C GLY A 189 -17.48 1.26 41.01
N PRO A 190 -16.32 0.71 41.44
CA PRO A 190 -15.14 0.53 40.59
C PRO A 190 -15.38 -0.41 39.41
N TYR A 191 -16.31 -1.36 39.53
CA TYR A 191 -16.69 -2.27 38.45
C TYR A 191 -17.34 -1.54 37.27
N GLU A 192 -18.23 -0.59 37.51
CA GLU A 192 -18.87 0.17 36.45
C GLU A 192 -17.87 1.03 35.69
N LEU A 193 -16.94 1.66 36.40
CA LEU A 193 -15.85 2.43 35.78
C LEU A 193 -14.98 1.52 34.89
N TYR A 194 -14.62 0.34 35.38
CA TYR A 194 -13.89 -0.66 34.60
C TYR A 194 -14.66 -1.10 33.36
N ALA A 195 -15.95 -1.40 33.48
CA ALA A 195 -16.79 -1.78 32.35
C ALA A 195 -16.85 -0.68 31.29
N LEU A 196 -16.98 0.59 31.69
CA LEU A 196 -16.93 1.74 30.78
C LEU A 196 -15.58 1.83 30.07
N ALA A 197 -14.48 1.72 30.82
CA ALA A 197 -13.15 1.78 30.27
C ALA A 197 -12.94 0.69 29.21
N MET A 198 -13.37 -0.54 29.48
CA MET A 198 -13.25 -1.64 28.52
C MET A 198 -14.11 -1.44 27.28
N GLU A 199 -15.33 -0.92 27.43
CA GLU A 199 -16.22 -0.63 26.30
C GLU A 199 -15.65 0.46 25.38
N LEU A 200 -14.96 1.46 25.95
CA LEU A 200 -14.29 2.52 25.19
C LEU A 200 -12.95 2.06 24.57
N LEU A 201 -12.22 1.18 25.25
CA LEU A 201 -10.90 0.70 24.79
C LEU A 201 -11.00 -0.46 23.78
N ALA A 202 -12.04 -1.29 23.85
CA ALA A 202 -12.25 -2.41 22.93
C ALA A 202 -12.17 -2.02 21.43
N PRO A 203 -12.86 -0.98 20.94
CA PRO A 203 -12.80 -0.60 19.53
C PRO A 203 -11.41 -0.09 19.10
N LEU A 204 -10.56 0.36 20.04
CA LEU A 204 -9.18 0.78 19.72
C LEU A 204 -8.33 -0.39 19.23
N ALA A 205 -8.67 -1.65 19.57
CA ALA A 205 -7.97 -2.81 19.03
C ALA A 205 -8.01 -2.87 17.49
N ALA A 206 -9.02 -2.26 16.86
CA ALA A 206 -9.13 -2.17 15.40
C ALA A 206 -8.06 -1.25 14.77
N ILE A 207 -7.29 -0.48 15.55
CA ILE A 207 -6.21 0.39 15.05
C ILE A 207 -5.11 -0.40 14.31
N CYS A 208 -5.00 -1.71 14.57
CA CYS A 208 -4.09 -2.59 13.84
C CYS A 208 -4.35 -2.55 12.32
N ILE A 209 -5.59 -2.33 11.87
CA ILE A 209 -5.98 -2.30 10.46
C ILE A 209 -5.35 -1.10 9.72
N PRO A 210 -5.58 0.17 10.10
CA PRO A 210 -4.97 1.31 9.43
C PRO A 210 -3.44 1.32 9.54
N LEU A 211 -2.88 0.81 10.64
CA LEU A 211 -1.42 0.69 10.82
C LEU A 211 -0.81 -0.29 9.81
N LEU A 212 -1.45 -1.44 9.59
CA LEU A 212 -1.00 -2.42 8.60
C LEU A 212 -1.06 -1.87 7.17
N VAL A 213 -2.17 -1.23 6.80
CA VAL A 213 -2.35 -0.64 5.47
C VAL A 213 -1.34 0.50 5.24
N GLY A 214 -1.12 1.35 6.23
CA GLY A 214 -0.12 2.42 6.16
C GLY A 214 1.31 1.88 6.00
N ARG A 215 1.62 0.74 6.62
CA ARG A 215 2.92 0.09 6.46
C ARG A 215 3.10 -0.56 5.10
N ALA A 216 2.07 -1.19 4.55
CA ALA A 216 2.07 -1.71 3.18
C ALA A 216 2.45 -0.60 2.19
N ARG A 217 1.82 0.57 2.30
CA ARG A 217 2.16 1.75 1.50
C ARG A 217 3.65 2.13 1.59
N ARG A 218 4.20 2.19 2.81
CA ARG A 218 5.60 2.62 3.02
C ARG A 218 6.63 1.59 2.53
N ARG A 219 6.27 0.31 2.52
CA ARG A 219 7.18 -0.79 2.18
C ARG A 219 7.20 -1.13 0.69
N VAL A 220 6.15 -0.78 -0.05
CA VAL A 220 6.09 -0.95 -1.51
C VAL A 220 7.27 -0.27 -2.21
N SER A 221 7.66 0.94 -1.78
CA SER A 221 8.81 1.66 -2.36
C SER A 221 10.18 1.12 -1.93
N LEU A 222 10.27 0.26 -0.91
CA LEU A 222 11.54 -0.29 -0.41
C LEU A 222 11.88 -1.66 -1.01
N TYR A 223 10.87 -2.34 -1.55
CA TYR A 223 11.03 -3.61 -2.28
C TYR A 223 10.90 -3.41 -3.79
N GLU A 224 11.14 -2.18 -4.24
CA GLU A 224 11.31 -1.84 -5.64
C GLU A 224 12.52 -2.62 -6.17
N VAL A 225 12.25 -3.48 -7.15
CA VAL A 225 13.31 -4.19 -7.85
C VAL A 225 13.81 -3.26 -8.95
N SER A 226 14.89 -2.53 -8.69
CA SER A 226 15.70 -1.96 -9.78
C SER A 226 16.17 -3.12 -10.63
N ARG A 227 15.61 -3.26 -11.84
CA ARG A 227 16.17 -4.20 -12.80
C ARG A 227 17.53 -3.65 -13.25
N PRO A 228 18.55 -4.52 -13.39
CA PRO A 228 19.82 -4.16 -14.00
C PRO A 228 19.63 -3.82 -15.49
#